data_AF-A0A526ZYX4-F1
#
_entry.id   AF-A0A526ZYX4-F1
#
_cell.length_a   1.000
_cell.length_b   1.000
_cell.length_c   1.000
_cell.angle_alpha   90.00
_cell.angle_beta   90.00
_cell.angle_gamma   90.00
#
_symmetry.space_group_name_H-M   'P 1'
#
loop_
_entity.id
_entity.type
_entity.pdbx_description
1 polymer ?
#
loop_
_entity_poly.entity_id
_entity_poly.type
_entity_poly.pdbx_seq_one_letter_code
_entity_poly.pdbx_strand_id
1 'polypeptide(L)'
;MTDFFSPEAMTALMQVIMIDLVLAGDNAIVIGLAAAGLPKEQRRNAIVVGIIAAAVLRIGFAAATTQLLQIVGLLFAGGLLLLWV
;
A
#
# COMPACT_ATOMS: atom_id res chain seq x y z
N MET A 1 -26.16 -3.54 0.31
CA MET A 1 -25.79 -3.06 1.68
C MET A 1 -25.96 -4.28 2.60
N THR A 2 -25.04 -5.22 2.78
CA THR A 2 -23.60 -5.16 3.04
C THR A 2 -22.89 -6.35 2.36
N ASP A 3 -22.26 -6.13 1.21
CA ASP A 3 -21.51 -7.15 0.44
C ASP A 3 -20.02 -7.22 0.81
N PHE A 4 -19.62 -6.63 1.95
CA PHE A 4 -18.22 -6.58 2.39
C PHE A 4 -17.61 -7.96 2.67
N PHE A 5 -18.44 -8.97 2.94
CA PHE A 5 -18.02 -10.35 3.17
C PHE A 5 -18.42 -11.29 2.02
N SER A 6 -18.75 -10.74 0.85
CA SER A 6 -18.97 -11.54 -0.36
C SER A 6 -17.69 -12.27 -0.79
N PRO A 7 -17.78 -13.44 -1.45
CA PRO A 7 -16.62 -14.14 -2.01
C PRO A 7 -15.76 -13.25 -2.91
N GLU A 8 -16.40 -12.35 -3.66
CA GLU A 8 -15.75 -11.41 -4.57
C GLU A 8 -14.95 -10.36 -3.80
N ALA A 9 -15.54 -9.76 -2.75
CA ALA A 9 -14.86 -8.79 -1.90
C ALA A 9 -13.66 -9.41 -1.16
N MET A 10 -13.82 -10.65 -0.67
CA MET A 10 -12.73 -11.36 0.01
C MET A 10 -11.59 -11.70 -0.96
N THR A 11 -11.93 -12.08 -2.20
CA THR A 11 -10.95 -12.35 -3.26
C THR A 11 -10.19 -11.10 -3.63
N ALA A 12 -10.87 -9.97 -3.83
CA ALA A 12 -10.25 -8.68 -4.11
C ALA A 12 -9.34 -8.23 -2.97
N LEU A 13 -9.76 -8.39 -1.71
CA LEU A 13 -8.94 -8.09 -0.54
C LEU A 13 -7.66 -8.94 -0.52
N MET A 14 -7.80 -10.26 -0.75
CA MET A 14 -6.65 -11.17 -0.84
C MET A 14 -5.68 -10.75 -1.93
N GLN A 15 -6.16 -10.37 -3.11
CA GLN A 15 -5.31 -9.87 -4.20
C GLN A 15 -4.54 -8.61 -3.79
N VAL A 16 -5.22 -7.63 -3.20
CA VAL A 16 -4.57 -6.40 -2.73
C VAL A 16 -3.50 -6.71 -1.68
N ILE A 17 -3.81 -7.56 -0.69
CA ILE A 17 -2.84 -7.98 0.33
C ILE A 17 -1.63 -8.66 -0.31
N MET A 18 -1.82 -9.55 -1.27
CA MET A 18 -0.74 -10.27 -1.94
C MET A 18 0.14 -9.33 -2.77
N ILE A 19 -0.46 -8.43 -3.55
CA ILE A 19 0.26 -7.41 -4.34
C ILE A 19 1.08 -6.52 -3.39
N ASP A 20 0.45 -6.05 -2.32
CA ASP A 20 1.08 -5.20 -1.33
C ASP A 20 2.23 -5.91 -0.60
N LEU A 21 2.08 -7.18 -0.25
CA LEU A 21 3.14 -7.95 0.43
C LEU A 21 4.35 -8.17 -0.49
N VAL A 22 4.10 -8.50 -1.76
CA VAL A 22 5.16 -8.68 -2.77
C VAL A 22 5.91 -7.38 -3.02
N LEU A 23 5.19 -6.25 -3.08
CA LEU A 23 5.75 -4.93 -3.36
C LEU A 23 6.26 -4.17 -2.13
N ALA A 24 5.92 -4.57 -0.90
CA ALA A 24 6.24 -3.81 0.31
C ALA A 24 7.68 -3.98 0.82
N GLY A 25 8.51 -4.80 0.17
CA GLY A 25 9.84 -5.16 0.68
C GLY A 25 10.73 -3.95 0.99
N ASP A 26 10.75 -2.96 0.10
CA ASP A 26 11.47 -1.69 0.25
C ASP A 26 10.94 -0.84 1.41
N ASN A 27 9.62 -0.68 1.49
CA ASN A 27 8.94 0.15 2.47
C ASN A 27 9.07 -0.40 3.90
N ALA A 28 9.00 -1.73 4.05
CA ALA A 28 9.21 -2.41 5.33
C ALA A 28 10.66 -2.27 5.83
N ILE A 29 11.64 -2.35 4.91
CA ILE A 29 13.06 -2.15 5.24
C ILE A 29 13.30 -0.72 5.73
N VAL A 30 12.76 0.30 5.06
CA VAL A 30 12.93 1.71 5.47
C VAL A 30 12.34 1.98 6.85
N ILE A 31 11.13 1.47 7.14
CA ILE A 31 10.52 1.60 8.47
C ILE A 31 11.35 0.87 9.54
N GLY A 32 11.84 -0.33 9.22
CA GLY A 32 12.68 -1.13 10.11
C GLY A 32 14.01 -0.46 10.43
N LEU A 33 14.66 0.14 9.42
CA LEU A 33 15.90 0.90 9.57
C LEU A 33 15.69 2.21 10.35
N ALA A 34 14.62 2.95 10.07
CA ALA A 34 14.27 4.17 10.82
C ALA A 34 14.01 3.86 12.31
N ALA A 35 13.30 2.76 12.58
CA ALA A 35 13.08 2.30 13.95
C ALA A 35 14.32 1.65 14.58
N ALA A 36 15.36 1.35 13.79
CA ALA A 36 16.50 0.57 14.28
C ALA A 36 17.32 1.31 15.35
N GLY A 37 17.41 2.64 15.25
CA GLY A 37 18.16 3.50 16.16
C GLY A 37 17.43 3.94 17.44
N LEU A 38 16.17 3.53 17.62
CA LEU A 38 15.37 3.92 18.79
C LEU A 38 15.54 2.97 19.98
N PRO A 39 15.38 3.45 21.23
CA PRO A 39 15.29 2.61 22.41
C PRO A 39 14.23 1.50 22.25
N LYS A 40 14.46 0.33 22.85
CA LYS A 40 13.59 -0.85 22.68
C LYS A 40 12.12 -0.56 23.00
N GLU A 41 11.82 0.28 24.00
CA GLU A 41 10.43 0.64 24.31
C GLU A 41 9.76 1.50 23.22
N GLN A 42 10.53 2.33 22.51
CA GLN A 42 10.01 3.26 21.49
C GLN A 42 9.94 2.63 20.11
N ARG A 43 10.82 1.66 19.81
CA ARG A 43 10.90 0.98 18.51
C ARG A 43 9.56 0.40 18.07
N ARG A 44 8.83 -0.30 18.96
CA ARG A 44 7.51 -0.87 18.65
C ARG A 44 6.50 0.21 18.28
N ASN A 45 6.46 1.31 19.03
CA ASN A 45 5.53 2.41 18.76
C ASN A 45 5.86 3.09 17.43
N ALA A 46 7.14 3.31 17.14
CA ALA A 46 7.57 3.88 15.86
C ALA A 46 7.19 2.98 14.67
N ILE A 47 7.37 1.66 14.78
CA ILE A 47 6.95 0.71 13.73
C ILE A 47 5.44 0.75 13.53
N VAL A 48 4.64 0.69 14.61
CA VAL A 48 3.17 0.69 14.51
C VAL A 48 2.65 1.99 13.89
N VAL A 49 3.16 3.14 14.36
CA VAL A 49 2.79 4.44 13.79
C VAL A 49 3.22 4.52 12.32
N GLY A 50 4.42 4.06 11.98
CA GLY A 50 4.92 4.02 10.61
C GLY A 50 4.04 3.18 9.69
N ILE A 51 3.64 1.98 10.12
CA ILE A 51 2.75 1.10 9.35
C ILE A 51 1.37 1.75 9.15
N ILE A 52 0.79 2.32 10.20
CA ILE A 52 -0.53 2.98 10.11
C ILE A 52 -0.46 4.16 9.16
N ALA A 53 0.56 5.01 9.28
CA ALA A 53 0.73 6.17 8.40
C ALA A 53 0.94 5.73 6.94
N ALA A 54 1.77 4.71 6.70
CA ALA A 54 1.98 4.15 5.37
C ALA A 54 0.69 3.58 4.76
N ALA A 55 -0.11 2.86 5.55
CA ALA A 55 -1.40 2.32 5.10
C ALA A 55 -2.39 3.43 4.73
N VAL A 56 -2.50 4.48 5.57
CA VAL A 56 -3.37 5.64 5.30
C VAL A 56 -2.95 6.34 4.02
N LEU A 57 -1.64 6.59 3.84
CA LEU A 57 -1.12 7.19 2.62
C LEU A 57 -1.39 6.31 1.39
N ARG A 58 -1.19 4.99 1.50
CA ARG A 58 -1.46 4.04 0.41
C ARG A 58 -2.93 4.08 0.00
N ILE A 59 -3.85 4.02 0.95
CA ILE A 59 -5.30 4.08 0.68
C ILE A 59 -5.65 5.45 0.07
N GLY A 60 -5.11 6.54 0.61
CA GLY A 60 -5.34 7.90 0.09
C GLY A 60 -4.84 8.07 -1.35
N PHE A 61 -3.63 7.61 -1.66
CA PHE A 61 -3.08 7.64 -3.01
C PHE A 61 -3.81 6.68 -3.96
N ALA A 62 -4.21 5.49 -3.51
CA ALA A 62 -5.03 4.59 -4.32
C ALA A 62 -6.36 5.27 -4.68
N ALA A 63 -7.05 5.87 -3.70
CA ALA A 63 -8.29 6.61 -3.94
C ALA A 63 -8.05 7.76 -4.94
N ALA A 64 -7.02 8.59 -4.75
CA ALA A 64 -6.70 9.66 -5.68
C ALA A 64 -6.37 9.14 -7.10
N THR A 65 -5.56 8.09 -7.19
CA THR A 65 -5.15 7.46 -8.46
C THR A 65 -6.34 6.86 -9.19
N THR A 66 -7.29 6.24 -8.49
CA THR A 66 -8.51 5.72 -9.14
C THR A 66 -9.34 6.80 -9.80
N GLN A 67 -9.34 8.03 -9.28
CA GLN A 67 -9.96 9.18 -9.95
C GLN A 67 -9.15 9.62 -11.16
N LEU A 68 -7.82 9.69 -11.03
CA LEU A 68 -6.93 10.06 -12.15
C LEU A 68 -7.01 9.07 -13.31
N LEU A 69 -7.12 7.77 -13.03
CA LEU A 69 -7.20 6.72 -14.05
C LEU A 69 -8.48 6.78 -14.91
N GLN A 70 -9.45 7.62 -14.55
CA GLN A 70 -10.58 7.94 -15.43
C GLN A 70 -10.17 8.74 -16.67
N ILE A 71 -8.98 9.35 -16.65
CA ILE A 71 -8.40 10.03 -17.81
C ILE A 71 -8.01 8.97 -18.86
N VAL A 72 -8.60 9.09 -20.05
CA VAL A 72 -8.34 8.19 -21.17
C VAL A 72 -6.86 8.16 -21.51
N GLY A 73 -6.30 6.96 -21.62
CA GLY A 73 -4.89 6.74 -21.95
C GLY A 73 -3.93 6.77 -20.75
N LEU A 74 -4.35 7.26 -19.58
CA LEU A 74 -3.47 7.34 -18.41
C LEU A 74 -3.10 5.95 -17.86
N LEU A 75 -4.06 5.02 -17.80
CA LEU A 75 -3.80 3.63 -17.41
C LEU A 75 -2.77 2.96 -18.32
N PHE A 76 -2.89 3.20 -19.64
CA PHE A 76 -1.97 2.64 -20.63
C PHE A 76 -0.56 3.23 -20.48
N ALA A 77 -0.46 4.55 -20.35
CA ALA A 77 0.82 5.22 -20.11
C ALA A 77 1.48 4.78 -18.80
N GLY A 78 0.69 4.65 -17.72
CA GLY A 78 1.16 4.13 -16.44
C GLY A 78 1.66 2.69 -16.54
N GLY A 79 0.95 1.82 -17.27
CA GLY A 79 1.38 0.45 -17.55
C GLY A 79 2.70 0.38 -18.31
N LEU A 80 2.93 1.26 -19.29
CA LEU A 80 4.22 1.35 -19.98
C LEU A 80 5.34 1.85 -19.06
N LEU A 81 5.04 2.83 -18.21
CA LEU A 81 6.02 3.35 -17.24
C LEU A 81 6.46 2.27 -16.24
N LEU A 82 5.56 1.35 -15.86
CA LEU A 82 5.92 0.21 -15.00
C LEU A 82 6.88 -0.80 -15.66
N LEU A 83 7.02 -0.81 -16.99
CA LEU A 83 8.03 -1.64 -17.66
C LEU A 83 9.44 -1.06 -17.56
N TRP A 84 9.56 0.23 -17.25
CA TRP A 84 10.83 0.93 -17.12
C TRP A 84 11.47 0.76 -15.74
N VAL A 85 10.65 0.56 -14.70
CA VAL A 85 11.07 0.46 -13.28
C VAL A 85 11.26 -0.98 -12.88
#